data_AF-T1AFQ7-F1
#
_entry.id   AF-T1AFQ7-F1
#
_cell.length_a   1.000
_cell.length_b   1.000
_cell.length_c   1.000
_cell.angle_alpha   90.00
_cell.angle_beta   90.00
_cell.angle_gamma   90.00
#
_symmetry.space_group_name_H-M   'P 1'
#
loop_
_entity.id
_entity.type
_entity.pdbx_description
1 polymer ?
#
loop_
_entity_poly.entity_id
_entity_poly.type
_entity_poly.pdbx_seq_one_letter_code
_entity_poly.pdbx_strand_id
1 'polypeptide(L)'
;GYLFLGTGRFHPLGLAYAVNRPVWALDPLSGELSEPLDREGMIRRRLLTIAQASGARRWGILASSFDGQNRQGMAFALKARAEARGREADILIFDRLDPRDLVGRALDAYVSTACPRIALDDGEQFPRPILTPPEFLSALGDRPLLPYRFDTYA
;
A
#
# COMPACT_ATOMS: atom_id res chain seq x y z
N GLY A 1 -21.03 -13.18 5.36
CA GLY A 1 -19.68 -12.62 5.20
C GLY A 1 -18.70 -13.74 4.95
N TYR A 2 -17.44 -13.59 5.35
CA TYR A 2 -16.39 -14.60 5.18
C TYR A 2 -15.72 -14.89 6.51
N LEU A 3 -15.37 -16.15 6.75
CA LEU A 3 -14.55 -16.57 7.90
C LEU A 3 -13.17 -16.98 7.38
N PHE A 4 -12.13 -16.29 7.84
CA PHE A 4 -10.75 -16.70 7.64
C PHE A 4 -10.36 -17.70 8.74
N LEU A 5 -9.80 -18.84 8.35
CA LEU A 5 -9.27 -19.85 9.27
C LEU A 5 -7.75 -19.81 9.22
N GLY A 6 -7.11 -19.38 10.30
CA GLY A 6 -5.65 -19.32 10.38
C GLY A 6 -5.16 -18.32 11.40
N THR A 7 -3.84 -18.33 11.60
CA THR A 7 -3.17 -17.40 12.51
C THR A 7 -2.79 -16.10 11.80
N GLY A 8 -2.67 -15.03 12.59
CA GLY A 8 -2.25 -13.72 12.11
C GLY A 8 -3.34 -12.90 11.42
N ARG A 9 -3.01 -11.64 11.08
CA ARG A 9 -4.01 -10.65 10.62
C ARG A 9 -3.90 -10.29 9.15
N PHE A 10 -2.84 -10.69 8.46
CA PHE A 10 -2.57 -10.23 7.09
C PHE A 10 -3.65 -10.66 6.08
N HIS A 11 -3.88 -11.97 5.92
CA HIS A 11 -4.85 -12.50 4.97
C HIS A 11 -6.29 -12.00 5.22
N PRO A 12 -6.80 -11.96 6.47
CA PRO A 12 -8.15 -11.44 6.69
C PRO A 12 -8.23 -9.93 6.42
N LEU A 13 -7.17 -9.14 6.67
CA LEU A 13 -7.14 -7.72 6.28
C LEU A 13 -7.17 -7.53 4.76
N GLY A 14 -6.35 -8.28 4.02
CA GLY A 14 -6.37 -8.25 2.54
C GLY A 14 -7.73 -8.62 1.97
N LEU A 15 -8.35 -9.67 2.53
CA LEU A 15 -9.72 -10.07 2.18
C LEU A 15 -10.72 -8.94 2.47
N ALA A 16 -10.66 -8.32 3.65
CA ALA A 16 -11.55 -7.22 4.04
C ALA A 16 -11.45 -6.01 3.09
N TYR A 17 -10.28 -5.71 2.53
CA TYR A 17 -10.15 -4.70 1.48
C TYR A 17 -10.85 -5.12 0.17
N ALA A 18 -10.71 -6.39 -0.21
CA ALA A 18 -11.19 -6.92 -1.48
C ALA A 18 -12.70 -7.13 -1.54
N VAL A 19 -13.36 -7.45 -0.42
CA VAL A 19 -14.79 -7.78 -0.39
C VAL A 19 -15.62 -6.71 0.33
N ASN A 20 -16.84 -6.46 -0.15
CA ASN A 20 -17.82 -5.61 0.53
C ASN A 20 -18.76 -6.45 1.42
N ARG A 21 -18.19 -7.34 2.22
CA ARG A 21 -18.91 -8.21 3.18
C ARG A 21 -18.10 -8.32 4.47
N PRO A 22 -18.73 -8.50 5.64
CA PRO A 22 -18.00 -8.68 6.89
C PRO A 22 -17.03 -9.86 6.83
N VAL A 23 -15.83 -9.69 7.40
CA VAL A 23 -14.76 -10.70 7.47
C VAL A 23 -14.39 -10.92 8.92
N TRP A 24 -14.49 -12.18 9.38
CA TRP A 24 -14.03 -12.63 10.69
C TRP A 24 -12.75 -13.45 10.53
N ALA A 25 -11.95 -13.54 11.60
CA ALA A 25 -10.81 -14.46 11.68
C ALA A 25 -10.99 -15.39 12.88
N LEU A 26 -10.82 -16.69 12.67
CA LEU A 26 -10.74 -17.69 13.73
C LEU A 26 -9.31 -18.23 13.78
N ASP A 27 -8.66 -18.04 14.92
CA ASP A 27 -7.38 -18.66 15.21
C ASP A 27 -7.61 -20.12 15.65
N PRO A 28 -7.18 -21.13 14.86
CA PRO A 28 -7.43 -22.53 15.18
C PRO A 28 -6.61 -23.05 16.37
N LEU A 29 -5.58 -22.31 16.80
CA LEU A 29 -4.73 -22.71 17.93
C LEU A 29 -5.32 -22.23 19.26
N SER A 30 -5.85 -21.00 19.31
CA SER A 30 -6.48 -20.46 20.52
C SER A 30 -7.99 -20.72 20.58
N GLY A 31 -8.62 -21.01 19.43
CA GLY A 31 -10.07 -21.09 19.30
C GLY A 31 -10.76 -19.71 19.34
N GLU A 32 -9.99 -18.62 19.29
CA GLU A 32 -10.50 -17.25 19.38
C GLU A 32 -11.09 -16.80 18.04
N LEU A 33 -12.36 -16.41 18.06
CA LEU A 33 -13.03 -15.74 16.95
C LEU A 33 -12.96 -14.23 17.15
N SER A 34 -12.39 -13.52 16.18
CA SER A 34 -12.34 -12.06 16.20
C SER A 34 -13.72 -11.44 15.95
N GLU A 35 -13.92 -10.20 16.38
CA GLU A 35 -14.96 -9.33 15.81
C GLU A 35 -14.74 -9.14 14.29
N PRO A 36 -15.78 -8.78 13.52
CA PRO A 36 -15.61 -8.47 12.10
C PRO A 36 -14.65 -7.29 11.91
N LEU A 37 -13.78 -7.39 10.91
CA LEU A 37 -12.81 -6.34 10.60
C LEU A 37 -13.50 -5.03 10.16
N ASP A 38 -13.04 -3.91 10.71
CA ASP A 38 -13.51 -2.56 10.40
C ASP A 38 -13.00 -2.08 9.04
N ARG A 39 -13.66 -2.56 7.98
CA ARG A 39 -13.35 -2.19 6.59
C ARG A 39 -13.45 -0.68 6.35
N GLU A 40 -14.45 -0.01 6.94
CA GLU A 40 -14.67 1.41 6.71
C GLU A 40 -13.55 2.24 7.34
N GLY A 41 -13.16 1.93 8.57
CA GLY A 41 -12.01 2.54 9.23
C GLY A 41 -10.70 2.27 8.49
N MET A 42 -10.49 1.06 7.97
CA MET A 42 -9.34 0.72 7.14
C MET A 42 -9.26 1.60 5.90
N ILE A 43 -10.35 1.69 5.12
CA ILE A 43 -10.39 2.55 3.92
C ILE A 43 -10.20 4.02 4.30
N ARG A 44 -10.85 4.50 5.36
CA ARG A 44 -10.72 5.88 5.84
C ARG A 44 -9.27 6.25 6.14
N ARG A 45 -8.51 5.37 6.82
CA ARG A 45 -7.08 5.57 7.09
C ARG A 45 -6.29 5.71 5.80
N ARG A 46 -6.54 4.85 4.81
CA ARG A 46 -5.87 4.94 3.50
C ARG A 46 -6.21 6.22 2.75
N LEU A 47 -7.46 6.67 2.77
CA LEU A 47 -7.86 7.94 2.17
C LEU A 47 -7.14 9.14 2.82
N LEU A 48 -6.94 9.11 4.14
CA LEU A 48 -6.15 10.12 4.83
C LEU A 48 -4.67 10.09 4.39
N THR A 49 -4.08 8.90 4.25
CA THR A 49 -2.69 8.77 3.73
C THR A 49 -2.56 9.31 2.30
N ILE A 50 -3.54 9.05 1.43
CA ILE A 50 -3.57 9.63 0.07
C ILE A 50 -3.64 11.15 0.14
N ALA A 51 -4.51 11.71 0.97
CA ALA A 51 -4.66 13.15 1.12
C ALA A 51 -3.36 13.81 1.62
N GLN A 52 -2.68 13.19 2.60
CA GLN A 52 -1.37 13.65 3.09
C GLN A 52 -0.30 13.65 1.99
N ALA A 53 -0.30 12.64 1.11
CA ALA A 53 0.68 12.48 0.05
C ALA A 53 0.35 13.28 -1.23
N SER A 54 -0.88 13.77 -1.41
CA SER A 54 -1.32 14.45 -2.64
C SER A 54 -0.55 15.73 -2.96
N GLY A 55 0.04 16.36 -1.93
CA GLY A 55 0.89 17.54 -2.08
C GLY A 55 2.36 17.25 -2.43
N ALA A 56 2.80 15.99 -2.37
CA ALA A 56 4.20 15.61 -2.54
C ALA A 56 4.79 16.06 -3.88
N ARG A 57 5.95 16.69 -3.85
CA ARG A 57 6.69 17.13 -5.05
C ARG A 57 7.68 16.08 -5.49
N ARG A 58 8.36 15.42 -4.55
CA ARG A 58 9.38 14.41 -4.84
C ARG A 58 9.01 13.05 -4.27
N TRP A 59 8.95 12.05 -5.14
CA TRP A 59 8.48 10.70 -4.83
C TRP A 59 9.59 9.66 -4.86
N GLY A 60 9.57 8.73 -3.90
CA GLY A 60 10.36 7.50 -3.96
C GLY A 60 9.50 6.33 -4.45
N ILE A 61 9.83 5.77 -5.61
CA ILE A 61 9.17 4.59 -6.16
C ILE A 61 9.97 3.36 -5.72
N LEU A 62 9.44 2.62 -4.76
CA LEU A 62 10.09 1.47 -4.16
C LEU A 62 9.81 0.23 -5.03
N ALA A 63 10.86 -0.40 -5.55
CA ALA A 63 10.78 -1.61 -6.39
C ALA A 63 11.63 -2.74 -5.81
N SER A 64 11.06 -3.93 -5.67
CA SER A 64 11.83 -5.10 -5.21
C SER A 64 12.60 -5.73 -6.37
N SER A 65 13.82 -6.18 -6.12
CA SER A 65 14.59 -7.05 -7.02
C SER A 65 14.26 -8.53 -6.86
N PHE A 66 13.42 -8.91 -5.88
CA PHE A 66 13.01 -10.29 -5.67
C PHE A 66 11.97 -10.72 -6.71
N ASP A 67 12.20 -11.82 -7.43
CA ASP A 67 11.40 -12.23 -8.60
C ASP A 67 9.89 -12.29 -8.32
N GLY A 68 9.49 -12.81 -7.15
CA GLY A 68 8.06 -12.92 -6.78
C GLY A 68 7.38 -11.58 -6.45
N GLN A 69 8.12 -10.48 -6.37
CA GLN A 69 7.63 -9.13 -6.07
C GLN A 69 8.09 -8.09 -7.10
N ASN A 70 8.79 -8.52 -8.15
CA ASN A 70 9.38 -7.63 -9.13
C ASN A 70 8.30 -7.08 -10.07
N ARG A 71 7.91 -5.82 -9.84
CA ARG A 71 7.05 -5.04 -10.74
C ARG A 71 7.80 -3.84 -11.34
N GLN A 72 9.06 -4.01 -11.77
CA GLN A 72 9.87 -2.93 -12.33
C GLN A 72 9.20 -2.19 -13.50
N GLY A 73 8.50 -2.90 -14.39
CA GLY A 73 7.72 -2.27 -15.47
C GLY A 73 6.66 -1.30 -14.95
N MET A 74 6.01 -1.64 -13.84
CA MET A 74 5.08 -0.73 -13.15
C MET A 74 5.82 0.46 -12.52
N ALA A 75 6.98 0.24 -11.89
CA ALA A 75 7.78 1.33 -11.33
C ALA A 75 8.17 2.37 -12.38
N PHE A 76 8.62 1.94 -13.57
CA PHE A 76 8.91 2.84 -14.68
C PHE A 76 7.66 3.58 -15.18
N ALA A 77 6.52 2.89 -15.28
CA ALA A 77 5.26 3.52 -15.68
C ALA A 77 4.80 4.59 -14.66
N LEU A 78 4.93 4.31 -13.36
CA LEU A 78 4.58 5.28 -12.31
C LEU A 78 5.52 6.49 -12.30
N LYS A 79 6.81 6.30 -12.56
CA LYS A 79 7.78 7.40 -12.72
C LYS A 79 7.36 8.34 -13.84
N ALA A 80 7.09 7.79 -15.02
CA ALA A 80 6.64 8.56 -16.18
C ALA A 80 5.33 9.33 -15.88
N ARG A 81 4.41 8.73 -15.12
CA ARG A 81 3.16 9.40 -14.69
C ARG A 81 3.41 10.57 -13.73
N ALA A 82 4.29 10.40 -12.74
CA ALA A 82 4.66 11.48 -11.84
C ALA A 82 5.26 12.66 -12.61
N GLU A 83 6.21 12.37 -13.50
CA GLU A 83 6.90 13.39 -14.31
C GLU A 83 5.94 14.12 -15.24
N ALA A 84 5.00 13.41 -15.88
CA ALA A 84 3.94 14.01 -16.69
C ALA A 84 3.01 14.94 -15.88
N ARG A 85 2.92 14.75 -14.56
CA ARG A 85 2.18 15.60 -13.62
C ARG A 85 3.06 16.67 -12.95
N GLY A 86 4.28 16.89 -13.46
CA GLY A 86 5.22 17.90 -12.95
C GLY A 86 5.80 17.55 -11.58
N ARG A 87 5.89 16.26 -11.25
CA ARG A 87 6.48 15.75 -10.00
C ARG A 87 7.83 15.13 -10.28
N GLU A 88 8.75 15.25 -9.32
CA GLU A 88 10.01 14.51 -9.35
C GLU A 88 9.78 13.10 -8.80
N ALA A 89 10.44 12.09 -9.38
CA ALA A 89 10.30 10.71 -8.93
C ALA A 89 11.59 9.92 -9.14
N ASP A 90 12.08 9.25 -8.10
CA ASP A 90 13.27 8.40 -8.13
C ASP A 90 12.89 6.94 -7.87
N ILE A 91 13.37 6.01 -8.69
CA ILE A 91 13.17 4.57 -8.46
C ILE A 91 14.26 4.07 -7.51
N LEU A 92 13.84 3.45 -6.41
CA LEU A 92 14.71 2.87 -5.40
C LEU A 92 14.53 1.35 -5.42
N ILE A 93 15.55 0.63 -5.89
CA ILE A 93 15.55 -0.83 -5.98
C ILE A 93 16.10 -1.41 -4.68
N PHE A 94 15.43 -2.43 -4.13
CA PHE A 94 15.84 -3.11 -2.91
C PHE A 94 15.64 -4.63 -3.00
N ASP A 95 16.51 -5.38 -2.31
CA ASP A 95 16.29 -6.80 -1.96
C ASP A 95 15.33 -6.87 -0.76
N ARG A 96 15.78 -6.33 0.38
CA ARG A 96 15.02 -6.16 1.61
C ARG A 96 14.85 -4.68 1.89
N LEU A 97 13.64 -4.28 2.22
CA LEU A 97 13.30 -2.89 2.53
C LEU A 97 13.26 -2.69 4.03
N ASP A 98 14.15 -1.86 4.55
CA ASP A 98 14.07 -1.34 5.91
C ASP A 98 13.68 0.15 5.85
N PRO A 99 12.59 0.59 6.50
CA PRO A 99 12.19 2.00 6.53
C PRO A 99 13.30 2.95 7.02
N ARG A 100 14.23 2.46 7.85
CA ARG A 100 15.36 3.25 8.36
C ARG A 100 16.34 3.65 7.26
N ASP A 101 16.46 2.84 6.21
CA ASP A 101 17.32 3.20 5.07
C ASP A 101 16.81 4.46 4.38
N LEU A 102 15.51 4.74 4.44
CA LEU A 102 14.89 5.89 3.80
C LEU A 102 15.00 7.20 4.61
N VAL A 103 15.51 7.14 5.85
CA VAL A 103 15.68 8.31 6.71
C VAL A 103 16.72 9.27 6.10
N GLY A 104 16.40 10.57 6.12
CA GLY A 104 17.29 11.62 5.58
C GLY A 104 17.26 11.76 4.06
N ARG A 105 16.56 10.90 3.32
CA ARG A 105 16.30 11.11 1.90
C ARG A 105 15.35 12.29 1.72
N ALA A 106 15.67 13.18 0.79
CA ALA A 106 14.86 14.34 0.45
C ALA A 106 13.63 13.93 -0.40
N LEU A 107 12.77 13.08 0.16
CA LEU A 107 11.55 12.57 -0.46
C LEU A 107 10.34 12.99 0.39
N ASP A 108 9.24 13.31 -0.27
CA ASP A 108 8.01 13.77 0.39
C ASP A 108 7.03 12.62 0.67
N ALA A 109 7.03 11.62 -0.21
CA ALA A 109 6.18 10.44 -0.11
C ALA A 109 6.76 9.27 -0.91
N TYR A 110 6.24 8.07 -0.65
CA TYR A 110 6.65 6.83 -1.29
C TYR A 110 5.49 6.16 -2.00
N VAL A 111 5.81 5.36 -3.02
CA VAL A 111 4.90 4.37 -3.59
C VAL A 111 5.60 3.01 -3.66
N SER A 112 4.98 1.98 -3.10
CA SER A 112 5.49 0.61 -3.17
C SER A 112 4.94 -0.10 -4.40
N THR A 113 5.84 -0.51 -5.30
CA THR A 113 5.55 -1.46 -6.38
C THR A 113 5.95 -2.89 -6.01
N ALA A 114 6.34 -3.15 -4.77
CA ALA A 114 6.58 -4.50 -4.27
C ALA A 114 5.30 -5.07 -3.64
N CYS A 115 5.42 -5.83 -2.54
CA CYS A 115 4.29 -6.35 -1.80
C CYS A 115 3.34 -5.22 -1.30
N PRO A 116 2.03 -5.29 -1.60
CA PRO A 116 1.03 -4.32 -1.10
C PRO A 116 1.08 -4.13 0.42
N ARG A 117 1.45 -5.18 1.15
CA ARG A 117 1.61 -5.18 2.62
C ARG A 117 2.53 -4.09 3.13
N ILE A 118 3.58 -3.78 2.40
CA ILE A 118 4.56 -2.77 2.81
C ILE A 118 3.86 -1.42 3.04
N ALA A 119 2.92 -1.06 2.15
CA ALA A 119 2.19 0.19 2.28
C ALA A 119 1.04 0.10 3.30
N LEU A 120 0.40 -1.07 3.41
CA LEU A 120 -0.84 -1.25 4.16
C LEU A 120 -0.63 -1.67 5.62
N ASP A 121 0.30 -2.57 5.88
CA ASP A 121 0.60 -3.13 7.20
C ASP A 121 1.73 -2.34 7.88
N ASP A 122 2.79 -2.03 7.14
CA ASP A 122 4.02 -1.43 7.68
C ASP A 122 4.08 0.09 7.50
N GLY A 123 3.02 0.70 6.95
CA GLY A 123 3.05 2.10 6.51
C GLY A 123 3.39 3.12 7.60
N GLU A 124 3.03 2.84 8.85
CA GLU A 124 3.35 3.70 10.01
C GLU A 124 4.83 3.71 10.37
N GLN A 125 5.62 2.73 9.92
CA GLN A 125 7.06 2.65 10.16
C GLN A 125 7.87 3.52 9.21
N PHE A 126 7.25 4.00 8.11
CA PHE A 126 7.93 4.82 7.11
C PHE A 126 8.06 6.27 7.56
N PRO A 127 9.20 6.94 7.25
CA PRO A 127 9.41 8.33 7.64
C PRO A 127 8.49 9.33 6.93
N ARG A 128 7.84 8.90 5.84
CA ARG A 128 6.89 9.67 5.04
C ARG A 128 5.74 8.76 4.59
N PRO A 129 4.57 9.33 4.20
CA PRO A 129 3.45 8.54 3.70
C PRO A 129 3.86 7.59 2.56
N ILE A 130 3.41 6.34 2.65
CA ILE A 130 3.64 5.32 1.64
C ILE A 130 2.31 4.85 1.05
N LEU A 131 2.23 4.87 -0.27
CA LEU A 131 1.05 4.51 -1.04
C LEU A 131 1.28 3.19 -1.80
N THR A 132 0.18 2.54 -2.14
CA THR A 132 0.13 1.53 -3.19
C THR A 132 0.00 2.20 -4.57
N PRO A 133 0.23 1.49 -5.69
CA PRO A 133 0.06 2.02 -7.04
C PRO A 133 -1.32 2.66 -7.32
N PRO A 134 -2.48 2.03 -6.99
CA PRO A 134 -3.78 2.67 -7.23
C PRO A 134 -3.99 3.93 -6.39
N GLU A 135 -3.45 3.96 -5.17
CA GLU A 135 -3.50 5.12 -4.27
C GLU A 135 -2.63 6.27 -4.79
N PHE A 136 -1.44 5.96 -5.30
CA PHE A 136 -0.55 6.94 -5.95
C PHE A 136 -1.20 7.57 -7.18
N LEU A 137 -1.84 6.78 -8.05
CA LEU A 137 -2.60 7.32 -9.18
C LEU A 137 -3.76 8.23 -8.71
N SER A 138 -4.38 7.91 -7.57
CA SER A 138 -5.41 8.77 -6.98
C SER A 138 -4.81 10.07 -6.44
N ALA A 139 -3.64 10.01 -5.79
CA ALA A 139 -2.91 11.20 -5.31
C ALA A 139 -2.47 12.13 -6.45
N LEU A 140 -2.13 11.56 -7.62
CA LEU A 140 -1.82 12.34 -8.82
C LEU A 140 -3.06 12.92 -9.52
N GLY A 141 -4.28 12.51 -9.14
CA GLY A 141 -5.52 12.86 -9.82
C GLY A 141 -5.71 12.15 -11.17
N ASP A 142 -5.06 11.00 -11.38
CA ASP A 142 -5.30 10.09 -12.52
C ASP A 142 -6.50 9.16 -12.28
N ARG A 143 -6.97 9.06 -11.02
CA ARG A 143 -8.04 8.15 -10.59
C ARG A 143 -8.91 8.77 -9.50
N PRO A 144 -10.23 8.48 -9.45
CA PRO A 144 -11.05 8.83 -8.30
C PRO A 144 -10.66 8.04 -7.05
N LEU A 145 -10.82 8.66 -5.87
CA LEU A 145 -10.56 8.04 -4.55
C LEU A 145 -11.51 6.86 -4.24
N LEU A 146 -12.74 6.93 -4.75
CA LEU A 146 -13.78 5.94 -4.54
C LEU A 146 -14.34 5.45 -5.89
N PRO A 147 -14.73 4.17 -5.98
CA PRO A 147 -14.56 3.11 -4.97
C PRO A 147 -13.08 2.77 -4.73
N TYR A 148 -12.71 2.57 -3.45
CA TYR A 148 -11.33 2.22 -3.06
C TYR A 148 -10.87 0.94 -3.78
N ARG A 149 -9.59 0.91 -4.16
CA ARG A 149 -9.00 -0.18 -4.95
C ARG A 149 -7.79 -0.72 -4.22
N PHE A 150 -7.90 -1.98 -3.81
CA PHE A 150 -6.81 -2.75 -3.26
C PHE A 150 -5.79 -3.09 -4.35
N ASP A 151 -4.51 -3.04 -4.02
CA ASP A 151 -3.43 -3.42 -4.93
C ASP A 151 -3.30 -4.95 -4.97
N THR A 152 -3.44 -5.52 -6.15
CA THR A 152 -3.34 -6.95 -6.41
C THR A 152 -2.27 -7.20 -7.46
N TYR A 153 -1.58 -8.33 -7.35
CA TYR A 153 -0.81 -8.86 -8.47
C TYR A 153 -1.80 -9.33 -9.55
N ALA A 154 -1.58 -8.90 -10.79
CA ALA A 154 -2.33 -9.34 -11.96
C ALA A 154 -1.52 -10.40 -12.70
#